data_AF-A0A7S1KXG2-F1
#
_entry.id   AF-A0A7S1KXG2-F1
#
_cell.length_a   1.000
_cell.length_b   1.000
_cell.length_c   1.000
_cell.angle_alpha   90.00
_cell.angle_beta   90.00
_cell.angle_gamma   90.00
#
_symmetry.space_group_name_H-M   'P 1'
#
loop_
_entity.id
_entity.type
_entity.pdbx_description
1 polymer ?
#
loop_
_entity_poly.entity_id
_entity_poly.type
_entity_poly.pdbx_seq_one_letter_code
_entity_poly.pdbx_strand_id
1 'polypeptide(L)'
;GDPSKELHIPGLGGKAFLAGSNIDVNGDSFTIHPQSGASVVSACNPEWRPEDITQFKLVGKTLSFTVDMSRVGCACNLAFYLVSAPARDEQGNPIPGNNDLAPGNFYCDANKVGGQ
;
A
#
# COMPACT_ATOMS: atom_id res chain seq x y z
N GLY A 1 -4.45 7.04 -13.05
CA GLY A 1 -3.76 7.43 -11.82
C GLY A 1 -2.69 8.47 -12.12
N ASP A 2 -2.00 8.93 -11.07
CA ASP A 2 -0.98 9.98 -11.11
C ASP A 2 0.44 9.39 -11.28
N PRO A 3 1.13 9.65 -12.41
CA PRO A 3 2.50 9.16 -12.64
C PRO A 3 3.53 9.79 -11.69
N SER A 4 3.22 10.90 -11.00
CA SER A 4 4.11 11.49 -9.98
C SER A 4 4.26 10.61 -8.74
N LYS A 5 3.46 9.55 -8.61
CA LYS A 5 3.49 8.59 -7.50
C LYS A 5 4.37 7.37 -7.77
N GLU A 6 5.18 7.37 -8.83
CA GLU A 6 6.12 6.28 -9.11
C GLU A 6 7.20 6.23 -8.03
N LEU A 7 7.31 5.07 -7.37
CA LEU A 7 8.29 4.79 -6.32
C LEU A 7 9.29 3.75 -6.84
N HIS A 8 10.57 4.11 -6.81
CA HIS A 8 11.63 3.17 -7.16
C HIS A 8 11.95 2.26 -5.98
N ILE A 9 11.70 0.95 -6.14
CA ILE A 9 12.04 -0.07 -5.13
C ILE A 9 13.09 -1.03 -5.70
N PRO A 10 14.37 -0.90 -5.28
CA PRO A 10 15.43 -1.79 -5.73
C PRO A 10 15.10 -3.26 -5.47
N GLY A 11 15.30 -4.11 -6.49
CA GLY A 11 15.07 -5.56 -6.40
C GLY A 11 13.63 -6.02 -6.62
N LEU A 12 12.67 -5.11 -6.81
CA LEU A 12 11.27 -5.48 -7.09
C LEU A 12 11.08 -6.08 -8.50
N GLY A 13 11.90 -5.65 -9.47
CA GLY A 13 11.88 -6.17 -10.84
C GLY A 13 10.79 -5.60 -11.74
N GLY A 14 10.05 -4.58 -11.28
CA GLY A 14 9.00 -3.91 -12.04
C GLY A 14 8.75 -2.49 -11.53
N LYS A 15 7.82 -1.78 -12.18
CA LYS A 15 7.37 -0.47 -11.72
C LYS A 15 6.55 -0.62 -10.43
N ALA A 16 6.63 0.40 -9.58
CA ALA A 16 5.80 0.52 -8.40
C ALA A 16 5.29 1.95 -8.27
N PHE A 17 4.08 2.08 -7.76
CA PHE A 17 3.40 3.33 -7.48
C PHE A 17 2.76 3.27 -6.10
N LEU A 18 2.61 4.41 -5.44
CA LEU A 18 1.80 4.51 -4.22
C LEU A 18 0.38 4.93 -4.58
N ALA A 19 -0.56 4.00 -4.45
CA ALA A 19 -1.99 4.25 -4.59
C ALA A 19 -2.58 4.68 -3.24
N GLY A 20 -2.92 5.95 -3.14
CA GLY A 20 -3.42 6.60 -1.93
C GLY A 20 -3.48 8.11 -2.11
N SER A 21 -3.74 8.83 -1.03
CA SER A 21 -3.83 10.29 -1.03
C SER A 21 -2.85 10.90 -0.03
N ASN A 22 -2.53 12.19 -0.20
CA ASN A 22 -1.71 12.96 0.75
C ASN A 22 -0.32 12.36 1.03
N ILE A 23 0.35 11.91 -0.03
CA ILE A 23 1.71 11.34 -0.01
C ILE A 23 2.53 11.99 -1.11
N ASP A 24 3.75 12.41 -0.79
CA ASP A 24 4.72 12.94 -1.75
C ASP A 24 5.77 11.89 -2.06
N VAL A 25 6.04 11.63 -3.33
CA VAL A 25 7.04 10.63 -3.77
C VAL A 25 8.19 11.35 -4.46
N ASN A 26 9.42 10.96 -4.12
CA ASN A 26 10.63 11.47 -4.72
C ASN A 26 11.65 10.33 -4.89
N GLY A 27 11.68 9.75 -6.09
CA GLY A 27 12.61 8.69 -6.45
C GLY A 27 12.37 7.42 -5.63
N ASP A 28 13.29 7.13 -4.71
CA ASP A 28 13.29 5.98 -3.80
C ASP A 28 12.71 6.29 -2.41
N SER A 29 12.25 7.52 -2.20
CA SER A 29 11.70 8.00 -0.94
C SER A 29 10.27 8.50 -1.10
N PHE A 30 9.52 8.47 0.00
CA PHE A 30 8.20 9.10 0.07
C PHE A 30 7.94 9.66 1.46
N THR A 31 7.11 10.70 1.52
CA THR A 31 6.64 11.33 2.75
C THR A 31 5.15 11.05 2.92
N ILE A 32 4.79 10.43 4.04
CA ILE A 32 3.41 10.24 4.50
C ILE A 32 3.04 11.45 5.37
N HIS A 33 1.98 12.17 4.99
CA HIS A 33 1.42 13.26 5.80
C HIS A 33 0.37 12.73 6.79
N PRO A 34 -0.02 13.50 7.82
CA PRO A 34 -1.06 13.07 8.76
C PRO A 34 -2.36 12.63 8.07
N GLN A 35 -3.02 11.61 8.63
CA GLN A 35 -4.29 11.05 8.12
C GLN A 35 -4.20 10.56 6.66
N SER A 36 -3.06 9.98 6.29
CA SER A 36 -2.85 9.40 4.97
C SER A 36 -2.53 7.90 5.05
N GLY A 37 -2.65 7.24 3.91
CA GLY A 37 -2.31 5.84 3.72
C GLY A 37 -2.21 5.52 2.24
N ALA A 38 -1.37 4.54 1.89
CA ALA A 38 -1.26 4.04 0.53
C ALA A 38 -0.90 2.55 0.52
N SER A 39 -1.21 1.93 -0.61
CA SER A 39 -0.71 0.61 -0.99
C SER A 39 0.27 0.73 -2.15
N VAL A 40 1.23 -0.18 -2.22
CA VAL A 40 2.12 -0.29 -3.37
C VAL A 40 1.39 -1.05 -4.47
N VAL A 41 1.29 -0.46 -5.66
CA VAL A 41 0.69 -1.05 -6.85
C VAL A 41 1.66 -1.04 -8.03
N SER A 42 1.47 -1.94 -8.97
CA SER A 42 2.33 -2.11 -10.16
C SER A 42 1.88 -1.26 -11.36
N ALA A 43 0.66 -0.74 -11.34
CA ALA A 43 0.10 0.13 -12.36
C ALA A 43 -0.74 1.25 -11.75
N CYS A 44 -0.80 2.39 -12.44
CA CYS A 44 -1.44 3.60 -11.94
C CYS A 44 -2.82 3.80 -12.59
N ASN A 45 -3.81 3.02 -12.16
CA ASN A 45 -5.18 3.08 -12.67
C ASN A 45 -6.07 4.06 -11.89
N PRO A 46 -7.13 4.62 -12.51
CA PRO A 46 -8.10 5.48 -11.80
C PRO A 46 -8.93 4.69 -10.77
N GLU A 47 -9.21 3.43 -11.09
CA GLU A 47 -9.93 2.49 -10.23
C GLU A 47 -8.97 1.46 -9.64
N TRP A 48 -9.29 0.97 -8.45
CA TRP A 48 -8.56 -0.12 -7.82
C TRP A 48 -8.77 -1.42 -8.60
N ARG A 49 -7.66 -2.11 -8.88
CA ARG A 49 -7.66 -3.42 -9.52
C ARG A 49 -6.86 -4.39 -8.65
N PRO A 50 -7.42 -5.54 -8.28
CA PRO A 50 -6.77 -6.48 -7.36
C PRO A 50 -5.46 -7.04 -7.92
N GLU A 51 -5.37 -7.20 -9.24
CA GLU A 51 -4.16 -7.65 -9.95
C GLU A 51 -3.01 -6.64 -9.93
N ASP A 52 -3.30 -5.36 -9.70
CA ASP A 52 -2.27 -4.32 -9.66
C ASP A 52 -1.58 -4.24 -8.30
N ILE A 53 -2.17 -4.79 -7.22
CA ILE A 53 -1.58 -4.77 -5.88
C ILE A 53 -0.28 -5.56 -5.85
N THR A 54 0.82 -4.86 -5.52
CA THR A 54 2.18 -5.41 -5.62
C THR A 54 2.40 -6.54 -4.62
N GLN A 55 2.79 -7.71 -5.13
CA GLN A 55 3.08 -8.89 -4.33
C GLN A 55 4.57 -8.98 -3.98
N PHE A 56 4.92 -8.71 -2.72
CA PHE A 56 6.28 -8.88 -2.22
C PHE A 56 6.55 -10.34 -1.83
N LYS A 57 7.26 -11.09 -2.70
CA LYS A 57 7.64 -12.49 -2.46
C LYS A 57 8.89 -12.58 -1.57
N LEU A 58 8.73 -12.42 -0.26
CA LEU A 58 9.85 -12.23 0.68
C LEU A 58 10.43 -13.50 1.32
N VAL A 59 9.85 -14.69 1.12
CA VAL A 59 10.40 -15.93 1.69
C VAL A 59 11.84 -16.13 1.23
N GLY A 60 12.78 -16.18 2.17
CA GLY A 60 14.22 -16.26 1.89
C GLY A 60 14.85 -14.98 1.34
N LYS A 61 14.19 -13.82 1.46
CA LYS A 61 14.69 -12.51 1.03
C LYS A 61 14.63 -11.52 2.19
N THR A 62 15.25 -10.35 2.00
CA THR A 62 15.23 -9.24 2.95
C THR A 62 14.51 -8.05 2.34
N LEU A 63 13.59 -7.46 3.10
CA LEU A 63 13.05 -6.12 2.84
C LEU A 63 13.72 -5.16 3.80
N SER A 64 14.42 -4.17 3.25
CA SER A 64 15.12 -3.13 4.03
C SER A 64 14.58 -1.77 3.68
N PHE A 65 14.44 -0.90 4.68
CA PHE A 65 14.01 0.48 4.50
C PHE A 65 14.66 1.38 5.56
N THR A 66 14.73 2.67 5.27
CA THR A 66 15.11 3.72 6.23
C THR A 66 13.87 4.56 6.52
N VAL A 67 13.68 4.97 7.77
CA VAL A 67 12.56 5.82 8.18
C VAL A 67 13.06 6.97 9.05
N ASP A 68 12.59 8.18 8.75
CA ASP A 68 12.77 9.36 9.59
C ASP A 68 11.51 9.55 10.45
N MET A 69 11.64 9.34 11.76
CA MET A 69 10.55 9.51 12.74
C MET A 69 10.64 10.83 13.51
N SER A 70 11.56 11.74 13.15
CA SER A 70 11.82 12.99 13.90
C SER A 70 10.61 13.90 14.05
N ARG A 71 9.61 13.76 13.16
CA ARG A 71 8.35 14.52 13.16
C ARG A 71 7.13 13.71 13.60
N VAL A 72 7.31 12.44 14.02
CA VAL A 72 6.23 11.60 14.54
C VAL A 72 6.15 11.80 16.05
N GLY A 73 5.09 12.50 16.48
CA GLY A 73 4.86 12.85 17.89
C GLY A 73 4.21 11.72 18.72
N CYS A 74 3.99 12.03 20.01
CA CYS A 74 3.26 11.14 20.91
C CYS A 74 1.84 10.85 20.38
N ALA A 75 1.36 9.62 20.61
CA ALA A 75 0.05 9.12 20.15
C ALA A 75 -0.14 9.09 18.62
N CYS A 76 0.90 9.38 17.82
CA CYS A 76 0.90 9.12 16.38
C CYS A 76 1.50 7.74 16.11
N ASN A 77 0.93 7.01 15.14
CA ASN A 77 1.47 5.75 14.65
C ASN A 77 1.78 5.87 13.16
N LEU A 78 3.06 5.77 12.79
CA LEU A 78 3.49 5.60 11.41
C LEU A 78 3.70 4.11 11.16
N ALA A 79 2.83 3.51 10.35
CA ALA A 79 2.84 2.09 10.11
C ALA A 79 3.36 1.76 8.69
N PHE A 80 4.37 0.91 8.62
CA PHE A 80 4.79 0.21 7.41
C PHE A 80 4.68 -1.29 7.68
N TYR A 81 3.84 -1.98 6.92
CA TYR A 81 3.53 -3.39 7.15
C TYR A 81 3.10 -4.08 5.86
N LEU A 82 3.09 -5.41 5.91
CA LEU A 82 2.68 -6.26 4.80
C LEU A 82 1.38 -6.96 5.17
N VAL A 83 0.50 -7.09 4.19
CA VAL A 83 -0.77 -7.80 4.31
C VAL A 83 -0.95 -8.74 3.12
N SER A 84 -1.83 -9.72 3.26
CA SER A 84 -2.18 -10.66 2.19
C SER A 84 -3.24 -10.11 1.25
N ALA A 85 -3.07 -8.86 0.77
CA ALA A 85 -3.93 -8.24 -0.22
C ALA A 85 -3.62 -8.74 -1.65
N PRO A 86 -4.57 -8.73 -2.60
CA PRO A 86 -5.97 -8.31 -2.44
C PRO A 86 -6.75 -9.27 -1.53
N ALA A 87 -7.68 -8.71 -0.77
CA ALA A 87 -8.67 -9.48 -0.02
C ALA A 87 -9.44 -10.44 -0.94
N ARG A 88 -9.68 -11.66 -0.48
CA ARG A 88 -10.37 -12.73 -1.24
C ARG A 88 -11.38 -13.47 -0.39
N ASP A 89 -12.45 -13.95 -1.02
CA ASP A 89 -13.39 -14.89 -0.43
C ASP A 89 -12.80 -16.31 -0.33
N GLU A 90 -13.55 -17.25 0.25
CA GLU A 90 -13.15 -18.66 0.40
C GLU A 90 -12.92 -19.37 -0.94
N GLN A 91 -13.53 -18.88 -2.02
CA GLN A 91 -13.37 -19.40 -3.37
C GLN A 91 -12.20 -18.73 -4.11
N GLY A 92 -11.52 -17.77 -3.48
CA GLY A 92 -10.38 -17.04 -4.02
C GLY A 92 -10.76 -15.84 -4.90
N ASN A 93 -12.03 -15.45 -4.98
CA ASN A 93 -12.45 -14.27 -5.74
C ASN A 93 -12.10 -12.99 -4.97
N PRO A 94 -11.57 -11.94 -5.63
CA PRO A 94 -11.29 -10.68 -4.98
C PRO A 94 -12.56 -10.03 -4.41
N ILE A 95 -12.47 -9.52 -3.18
CA ILE A 95 -13.55 -8.78 -2.51
C ILE A 95 -13.16 -7.31 -2.33
N PRO A 96 -13.86 -6.34 -2.95
CA PRO A 96 -13.59 -4.93 -2.73
C PRO A 96 -14.14 -4.46 -1.38
N GLY A 97 -13.45 -3.54 -0.71
CA GLY A 97 -13.91 -3.02 0.58
C GLY A 97 -15.20 -2.22 0.40
N ASN A 98 -16.14 -2.40 1.31
CA ASN A 98 -17.54 -1.96 1.18
C ASN A 98 -17.90 -0.78 2.10
N ASN A 99 -16.90 -0.10 2.66
CA ASN A 99 -17.09 1.03 3.55
C ASN A 99 -16.04 2.13 3.32
N ASP A 100 -16.25 3.26 3.98
CA ASP A 100 -15.42 4.46 3.79
C ASP A 100 -13.97 4.32 4.29
N LEU A 101 -13.69 3.29 5.11
CA LEU A 101 -12.32 3.02 5.58
C LEU A 101 -11.47 2.33 4.51
N ALA A 102 -12.10 1.64 3.56
CA ALA A 102 -11.44 0.85 2.52
C ALA A 102 -12.24 0.86 1.21
N PRO A 103 -12.53 2.04 0.62
CA PRO A 103 -13.49 2.14 -0.49
C PRO A 103 -12.94 1.50 -1.76
N GLY A 104 -13.34 0.25 -2.02
CA GLY A 104 -12.97 -0.50 -3.21
C GLY A 104 -11.49 -0.94 -3.30
N ASN A 105 -10.65 -0.68 -2.30
CA ASN A 105 -9.19 -0.85 -2.39
C ASN A 105 -8.66 -2.26 -2.08
N PHE A 106 -9.56 -3.26 -1.97
CA PHE A 106 -9.24 -4.68 -1.68
C PHE A 106 -8.28 -4.88 -0.49
N TYR A 107 -8.26 -3.94 0.45
CA TYR A 107 -7.40 -3.96 1.62
C TYR A 107 -7.96 -4.91 2.67
N CYS A 108 -7.13 -5.84 3.15
CA CYS A 108 -7.42 -6.64 4.33
C CYS A 108 -6.27 -6.56 5.33
N ASP A 109 -6.59 -6.66 6.61
CA ASP A 109 -5.63 -6.79 7.68
C ASP A 109 -6.17 -7.66 8.81
N ALA A 110 -5.37 -7.86 9.85
CA ALA A 110 -5.79 -8.67 10.99
C ALA A 110 -6.97 -8.06 11.79
N ASN A 111 -7.32 -6.79 11.57
CA ASN A 111 -8.38 -6.08 12.27
C ASN A 111 -9.72 -6.11 11.52
N LYS A 112 -9.75 -6.67 10.30
CA LYS A 112 -10.93 -6.75 9.44
C LYS A 112 -11.49 -5.37 9.06
N VAL A 113 -10.61 -4.39 8.89
CA VAL A 113 -11.00 -3.09 8.32
C VAL A 113 -11.61 -3.32 6.94
N GLY A 114 -12.68 -2.60 6.60
CA GLY A 114 -13.37 -2.86 5.32
C GLY A 114 -14.28 -4.11 5.32
N GLY A 115 -14.31 -4.88 6.42
CA GLY A 115 -15.09 -6.11 6.54
C GLY A 115 -14.44 -7.35 5.90
N GLN A 116 -13.11 -7.36 5.78
CA GLN A 116 -12.34 -8.30 4.95
C GLN A 116 -11.29 -9.08 5.74
#